data_AF-A0A075HZN9-F1
#
_entry.id   AF-A0A075HZN9-F1
#
_cell.length_a   1.000
_cell.length_b   1.000
_cell.length_c   1.000
_cell.angle_alpha   90.00
_cell.angle_beta   90.00
_cell.angle_gamma   90.00
#
_symmetry.space_group_name_H-M   'P 1'
#
loop_
_entity.id
_entity.type
_entity.pdbx_description
1 polymer ?
#
loop_
_entity_poly.entity_id
_entity_poly.type
_entity_poly.pdbx_seq_one_letter_code
_entity_poly.pdbx_strand_id
1 'polypeptide(L)'
;MAQAIASGIIIGWVYFRYGLVPAILIHWATNYFIFSYGYIVADINQISIDDAFSHSLLSTLELMLIVTGVISIAVLVLNYVYSKKHTLEA
;
A
#
# COMPACT_ATOMS: atom_id res chain seq x y z
N MET A 1 -4.54 -17.57 -6.24
CA MET A 1 -5.90 -17.20 -6.68
C MET A 1 -6.47 -16.02 -5.88
N ALA A 2 -6.54 -16.10 -4.54
CA ALA A 2 -7.06 -15.01 -3.69
C ALA A 2 -6.40 -13.64 -3.92
N GLN A 3 -5.06 -13.60 -4.02
CA GLN A 3 -4.32 -12.35 -4.29
C GLN A 3 -4.68 -11.71 -5.64
N ALA A 4 -4.77 -12.52 -6.70
CA ALA A 4 -5.11 -12.03 -8.04
C ALA A 4 -6.54 -11.48 -8.09
N ILE A 5 -7.48 -12.14 -7.39
CA ILE A 5 -8.86 -11.65 -7.25
C ILE A 5 -8.88 -10.32 -6.48
N ALA A 6 -8.21 -10.25 -5.33
CA ALA A 6 -8.13 -9.03 -4.53
C ALA A 6 -7.50 -7.86 -5.31
N SER A 7 -6.39 -8.12 -6.01
CA SER A 7 -5.73 -7.15 -6.89
C SER A 7 -6.66 -6.67 -8.01
N GLY A 8 -7.38 -7.58 -8.66
CA GLY A 8 -8.36 -7.25 -9.70
C GLY A 8 -9.51 -6.37 -9.19
N ILE A 9 -10.03 -6.64 -7.99
CA ILE A 9 -11.07 -5.82 -7.36
C ILE A 9 -10.55 -4.41 -7.05
N ILE A 10 -9.36 -4.31 -6.44
CA ILE A 10 -8.76 -3.02 -6.07
C ILE A 10 -8.50 -2.16 -7.32
N ILE A 11 -7.86 -2.74 -8.34
CA ILE A 11 -7.53 -2.00 -9.58
C ILE A 11 -8.81 -1.66 -10.36
N GLY A 12 -9.79 -2.57 -10.41
CA GLY A 12 -11.09 -2.32 -11.05
C GLY A 12 -11.85 -1.16 -10.40
N TRP A 13 -11.86 -1.08 -9.07
CA TRP A 13 -12.45 0.05 -8.35
C TRP A 13 -11.72 1.37 -8.63
N VAL A 14 -10.39 1.35 -8.59
CA VAL A 14 -9.57 2.54 -8.89
C VAL A 14 -9.81 3.03 -10.31
N TYR A 15 -9.87 2.12 -11.27
CA TYR A 15 -10.19 2.44 -12.66
C TYR A 15 -11.55 3.13 -12.78
N PHE A 16 -12.58 2.56 -12.16
CA PHE A 16 -13.93 3.11 -12.20
C PHE A 16 -14.02 4.50 -11.54
N ARG A 17 -13.31 4.72 -10.43
CA ARG A 17 -13.42 5.96 -9.64
C ARG A 17 -12.49 7.08 -10.11
N TYR A 18 -11.28 6.75 -10.57
CA TYR A 18 -10.21 7.71 -10.83
C TYR A 18 -9.66 7.65 -12.28
N GLY A 19 -10.00 6.62 -13.06
CA GLY A 19 -9.63 6.47 -14.47
C GLY A 19 -8.41 5.58 -14.73
N LEU A 20 -8.02 5.49 -16.00
CA LEU A 20 -6.99 4.55 -16.48
C LEU A 20 -5.60 4.84 -15.93
N VAL A 21 -5.18 6.11 -15.98
CA VAL A 21 -3.84 6.53 -15.55
C VAL A 21 -3.55 6.13 -14.09
N PRO A 22 -4.38 6.49 -13.10
CA PRO A 22 -4.13 6.09 -11.72
C PRO A 22 -4.23 4.57 -11.50
N ALA A 23 -5.09 3.86 -12.24
CA ALA A 23 -5.18 2.40 -12.14
C ALA A 23 -3.88 1.72 -12.59
N ILE A 24 -3.28 2.17 -13.70
CA ILE A 24 -1.99 1.66 -14.17
C ILE A 24 -0.87 1.99 -13.18
N LEU A 25 -0.83 3.22 -12.67
CA LEU A 25 0.19 3.65 -11.72
C LEU A 25 0.14 2.82 -10.43
N ILE A 26 -1.05 2.60 -9.87
CA ILE A 26 -1.22 1.79 -8.65
C ILE A 26 -0.86 0.32 -8.93
N HIS A 27 -1.30 -0.24 -10.05
CA HIS A 27 -0.95 -1.60 -10.43
C HIS A 27 0.58 -1.78 -10.55
N TRP A 28 1.23 -0.88 -11.28
CA TRP A 28 2.68 -0.90 -11.46
C TRP A 28 3.41 -0.72 -10.13
N ALA A 29 3.02 0.28 -9.33
CA ALA A 29 3.62 0.52 -8.02
C ALA A 29 3.51 -0.71 -7.14
N THR A 30 2.32 -1.29 -6.95
CA THR A 30 2.19 -2.47 -6.08
C THR A 30 2.96 -3.69 -6.60
N ASN A 31 3.13 -3.85 -7.92
CA ASN A 31 3.83 -4.99 -8.49
C ASN A 31 5.36 -4.89 -8.37
N TYR A 32 5.92 -3.67 -8.51
CA TYR A 32 7.37 -3.47 -8.55
C TYR A 32 7.95 -2.83 -7.29
N PHE A 33 7.15 -2.17 -6.45
CA PHE A 33 7.64 -1.38 -5.30
C PHE A 33 8.54 -2.16 -4.35
N ILE A 34 8.14 -3.38 -3.95
CA ILE A 34 8.92 -4.24 -3.06
C ILE A 34 10.26 -4.62 -3.72
N PHE A 35 10.22 -5.00 -5.00
CA PHE A 35 11.43 -5.35 -5.76
C PHE A 35 12.35 -4.16 -5.96
N SER A 36 11.83 -3.00 -6.35
CA SER A 36 12.59 -1.76 -6.49
C SER A 36 13.28 -1.37 -5.19
N TYR A 37 12.61 -1.49 -4.03
CA TYR A 37 13.23 -1.24 -2.73
C TYR A 37 14.33 -2.26 -2.41
N GLY A 38 14.08 -3.55 -2.65
CA GLY A 38 15.09 -4.60 -2.47
C GLY A 38 16.36 -4.34 -3.29
N TYR A 39 16.21 -3.92 -4.56
CA TYR A 39 17.35 -3.56 -5.41
C TYR A 39 18.10 -2.32 -4.91
N ILE A 40 17.39 -1.29 -4.42
CA ILE A 40 18.04 -0.12 -3.81
C ILE A 40 18.87 -0.52 -2.59
N VAL A 41 18.33 -1.38 -1.73
CA VAL A 41 19.05 -1.83 -0.52
C VAL A 41 20.23 -2.73 -0.88
N ALA A 42 20.07 -3.64 -1.84
CA ALA A 42 21.14 -4.48 -2.35
C ALA A 42 22.29 -3.63 -2.93
N ASP A 43 21.95 -2.61 -3.73
CA ASP A 43 22.91 -1.71 -4.34
C ASP A 43 23.64 -0.84 -3.31
N ILE A 44 22.92 -0.21 -2.37
CA ILE A 44 23.53 0.63 -1.32
C ILE A 44 24.48 -0.19 -0.43
N ASN A 45 24.10 -1.42 -0.09
CA ASN A 45 24.87 -2.26 0.84
C ASN A 45 25.86 -3.19 0.12
N GLN A 46 25.89 -3.17 -1.22
CA GLN A 46 26.75 -4.04 -2.05
C GLN A 46 26.61 -5.53 -1.69
N ILE A 47 25.37 -5.95 -1.38
CA ILE A 47 25.00 -7.34 -1.06
C ILE A 47 24.16 -7.93 -2.17
N SER A 48 24.00 -9.26 -2.18
CA SER A 48 23.10 -9.89 -3.14
C SER A 48 21.64 -9.49 -2.89
N ILE A 49 20.80 -9.59 -3.92
CA ILE A 49 19.36 -9.32 -3.78
C ILE A 49 18.69 -10.30 -2.80
N ASP A 50 19.17 -11.54 -2.74
CA ASP A 50 18.69 -12.57 -1.82
C ASP A 50 19.05 -12.23 -0.36
N ASP A 51 20.28 -11.74 -0.14
CA ASP A 51 20.70 -11.22 1.16
C ASP A 51 19.87 -9.98 1.56
N ALA A 52 19.61 -9.05 0.63
CA ALA A 52 18.79 -7.87 0.91
C ALA A 52 17.35 -8.21 1.33
N PHE A 53 16.75 -9.25 0.73
CA PHE A 53 15.41 -9.71 1.10
C PHE A 53 15.37 -10.51 2.41
N SER A 54 16.44 -11.27 2.70
CA SER A 54 16.53 -12.08 3.92
C SER A 54 16.93 -11.26 5.15
N HIS A 55 17.66 -10.16 4.97
CA HIS A 55 18.09 -9.28 6.07
C HIS A 55 17.08 -8.15 6.35
N SER A 56 16.25 -8.29 7.40
CA SER A 56 15.46 -7.22 8.07
C SER A 56 14.51 -6.34 7.21
N LEU A 57 14.56 -6.43 5.89
CA LEU A 57 13.94 -5.54 4.91
C LEU A 57 12.45 -5.82 4.79
N LEU A 58 12.10 -7.09 4.59
CA LEU A 58 10.70 -7.51 4.52
C LEU A 58 9.98 -7.17 5.82
N SER A 59 10.61 -7.36 6.96
CA SER A 59 10.04 -7.01 8.26
C SER A 59 9.82 -5.50 8.43
N THR A 60 10.74 -4.68 7.92
CA THR A 60 10.62 -3.21 8.00
C THR A 60 9.50 -2.69 7.10
N LEU A 61 9.44 -3.18 5.84
CA LEU A 61 8.39 -2.82 4.89
C LEU A 61 7.00 -3.28 5.36
N GLU A 62 6.91 -4.50 5.88
CA GLU A 62 5.68 -5.04 6.44
C GLU A 62 5.19 -4.15 7.59
N LEU A 63 6.09 -3.78 8.51
CA LEU A 63 5.74 -2.93 9.65
C LEU A 63 5.33 -1.51 9.21
N MET A 64 6.01 -0.92 8.22
CA MET A 64 5.61 0.37 7.65
C MET A 64 4.21 0.31 7.04
N LEU A 65 3.91 -0.72 6.25
CA LEU A 65 2.60 -0.89 5.62
C LEU A 65 1.49 -1.13 6.65
N ILE A 66 1.75 -1.95 7.68
CA ILE A 66 0.80 -2.20 8.77
C ILE A 66 0.51 -0.90 9.53
N VAL A 67 1.54 -0.17 9.96
CA VAL A 67 1.38 1.09 10.71
C VAL A 67 0.59 2.11 9.89
N THR A 68 0.93 2.27 8.61
CA THR A 68 0.24 3.20 7.72
C THR A 68 -1.22 2.79 7.50
N GLY A 69 -1.50 1.48 7.36
CA GLY A 69 -2.85 0.94 7.26
C GLY A 69 -3.69 1.21 8.51
N VAL A 70 -3.13 1.00 9.69
CA VAL A 70 -3.80 1.28 10.98
C VAL A 70 -4.12 2.78 11.10
N ILE A 71 -3.18 3.66 10.76
CA ILE A 71 -3.40 5.11 10.78
C ILE A 71 -4.53 5.49 9.81
N SER A 72 -4.53 4.94 8.59
CA SER A 72 -5.56 5.23 7.59
C SER A 72 -6.96 4.84 8.07
N ILE A 73 -7.11 3.66 8.66
CA ILE A 73 -8.37 3.20 9.25
C ILE A 73 -8.79 4.12 10.40
N ALA A 74 -7.87 4.49 11.29
CA ALA A 74 -8.17 5.37 12.41
C ALA A 74 -8.68 6.74 11.92
N VAL A 75 -8.03 7.34 10.93
CA VAL A 75 -8.47 8.61 10.32
C VAL A 75 -9.86 8.47 9.69
N LEU A 76 -10.14 7.37 8.99
CA LEU A 76 -11.43 7.13 8.36
C LEU A 76 -12.55 7.00 9.41
N VAL A 77 -12.31 6.27 10.50
CA VAL A 77 -13.27 6.13 11.60
C VAL A 77 -13.51 7.47 12.29
N LEU A 78 -12.45 8.23 12.58
CA LEU A 78 -12.56 9.55 13.21
C LEU A 78 -13.35 10.53 12.32
N ASN A 79 -13.06 10.57 11.02
CA ASN A 79 -13.78 11.42 10.08
C ASN A 79 -15.26 11.03 10.00
N TYR A 80 -15.56 9.73 9.93
CA TYR A 80 -16.94 9.24 9.95
C TYR A 80 -17.71 9.65 11.21
N VAL A 81 -17.11 9.50 12.40
CA VAL A 81 -17.74 9.90 13.67
C VAL A 81 -17.94 11.42 13.74
N TYR A 82 -16.94 12.20 13.31
CA TYR A 82 -17.02 13.66 13.32
C TYR A 82 -18.09 14.20 12.35
N SER A 83 -18.12 13.68 11.12
CA SER A 83 -19.13 14.03 10.11
C SER A 83 -20.55 13.71 10.60
N LYS A 84 -20.74 12.58 11.29
CA LYS A 84 -22.02 12.20 11.87
C LYS A 84 -22.47 13.12 13.01
N LYS A 85 -21.56 13.54 13.90
CA LYS A 85 -21.88 14.51 14.97
C LYS A 85 -22.32 15.86 14.39
N HIS A 86 -21.60 16.35 13.38
CA HIS A 86 -21.90 17.63 12.75
C HIS A 86 -23.25 17.66 12.00
N THR A 87 -23.78 16.50 11.61
CA THR A 87 -25.10 16.37 10.99
C THR A 87 -26.23 16.27 12.03
N LEU A 88 -25.92 15.87 13.27
CA LEU A 88 -26.88 15.79 14.37
C LEU A 88 -27.01 17.11 15.15
N GLU A 89 -26.04 18.01 15.01
CA GLU A 89 -26.01 19.35 15.62
C GLU A 89 -26.52 20.47 14.68
N ALA A 90 -26.84 20.14 13.42
CA ALA A 90 -27.38 21.05 12.41
C ALA A 90 -28.89 20.85 12.23
#